data_AF-A0A3D5JHB0-F1
#
_entry.id   AF-A0A3D5JHB0-F1
#
_cell.length_a   1.000
_cell.length_b   1.000
_cell.length_c   1.000
_cell.angle_alpha   90.00
_cell.angle_beta   90.00
_cell.angle_gamma   90.00
#
_symmetry.space_group_name_H-M   'P 1'
#
loop_
_entity.id
_entity.type
_entity.pdbx_description
1 polymer ?
#
loop_
_entity_poly.entity_id
_entity_poly.type
_entity_poly.pdbx_seq_one_letter_code
_entity_poly.pdbx_strand_id
1 'polypeptide(L)'
;SAAWLTEARRILKPDGALWVIGSYHNIYRLGRIIQDLDFWMLNDVVWRKTNPMPNFRGRRFTNAHETLIWAARSQESRHTFNYEAMKALNDDVQMRSDWELPICTGAERLKTDGRKAHPTQKPESLLARVLLASTNR
;
A
#
# COMPACT_ATOMS: atom_id res chain seq x y z
N SER A 1 15.25 -7.78 5.08
CA SER A 1 13.83 -7.50 5.33
C SER A 1 13.17 -8.48 6.29
N ALA A 2 13.62 -9.73 6.41
CA ALA A 2 13.05 -10.68 7.37
C ALA A 2 13.00 -10.14 8.81
N ALA A 3 14.11 -9.60 9.33
CA ALA A 3 14.20 -9.11 10.71
C ALA A 3 13.06 -8.14 11.11
N TRP A 4 12.78 -7.10 10.32
CA TRP A 4 11.72 -6.14 10.67
C TRP A 4 10.31 -6.72 10.46
N LEU A 5 10.12 -7.60 9.47
CA LEU A 5 8.82 -8.27 9.25
C LEU A 5 8.50 -9.25 10.39
N THR A 6 9.51 -9.94 10.91
CA THR A 6 9.38 -10.78 12.11
C THR A 6 8.97 -9.94 13.33
N GLU A 7 9.60 -8.79 13.55
CA GLU A 7 9.21 -7.91 14.66
C GLU A 7 7.81 -7.30 14.45
N ALA A 8 7.46 -6.92 13.22
CA ALA A 8 6.12 -6.45 12.88
C ALA A 8 5.07 -7.53 13.17
N ARG A 9 5.35 -8.79 12.81
CA ARG A 9 4.51 -9.94 13.16
C ARG A 9 4.34 -10.12 14.66
N ARG A 10 5.43 -9.99 15.43
CA ARG A 10 5.43 -10.19 16.88
C ARG A 10 4.49 -9.22 17.60
N ILE A 11 4.44 -7.97 17.16
CA ILE A 11 3.61 -6.92 17.78
C ILE A 11 2.18 -6.84 17.22
N LEU A 12 1.92 -7.43 16.06
CA LEU A 12 0.60 -7.40 15.43
C LEU A 12 -0.39 -8.25 16.24
N LYS A 13 -1.60 -7.74 16.52
CA LYS A 13 -2.65 -8.50 17.21
C LYS A 13 -3.03 -9.78 16.42
N PRO A 14 -3.60 -10.82 17.06
CA PRO A 14 -4.03 -12.05 16.38
C PRO A 14 -4.91 -11.81 15.15
N ASP A 15 -5.84 -10.85 15.22
CA ASP A 15 -6.73 -10.45 14.12
C ASP A 15 -6.25 -9.18 13.38
N GLY A 16 -4.98 -8.82 13.53
CA GLY A 16 -4.39 -7.68 12.84
C GLY A 16 -4.02 -8.00 11.39
N ALA A 17 -3.83 -6.94 10.61
CA ALA A 17 -3.34 -7.02 9.24
C ALA A 17 -2.14 -6.09 9.01
N LEU A 18 -1.31 -6.43 8.03
CA LEU A 18 -0.12 -5.72 7.61
C LEU A 18 -0.32 -5.20 6.18
N TRP A 19 0.14 -3.96 5.95
CA TRP A 19 0.29 -3.39 4.61
C TRP A 19 1.76 -3.12 4.31
N VAL A 20 2.25 -3.58 3.15
CA VAL A 20 3.62 -3.33 2.68
C VAL A 20 3.56 -2.82 1.25
N ILE A 21 4.22 -1.70 0.96
CA ILE A 21 4.27 -1.10 -0.37
C ILE A 21 5.67 -1.17 -0.98
N GLY A 22 5.74 -1.40 -2.29
CA GLY A 22 6.99 -1.44 -3.03
C GLY A 22 6.81 -1.25 -4.53
N SER A 23 7.94 -1.21 -5.22
CA SER A 23 7.99 -1.28 -6.68
C SER A 23 8.51 -2.65 -7.10
N TYR A 24 8.58 -2.92 -8.40
CA TYR A 24 9.17 -4.16 -8.93
C TYR A 24 10.59 -4.45 -8.39
N HIS A 25 11.35 -3.43 -7.98
CA HIS A 25 12.69 -3.61 -7.42
C HIS A 25 12.68 -4.46 -6.13
N ASN A 26 11.63 -4.40 -5.32
CA ASN A 26 11.62 -5.00 -3.98
C ASN A 26 10.36 -5.78 -3.63
N ILE A 27 9.21 -5.50 -4.25
CA ILE A 27 7.94 -6.04 -3.77
C ILE A 27 7.87 -7.56 -3.85
N TYR A 28 8.47 -8.19 -4.86
CA TYR A 28 8.50 -9.66 -4.98
C TYR A 28 9.31 -10.32 -3.86
N ARG A 29 10.45 -9.71 -3.48
CA ARG A 29 11.27 -10.17 -2.36
C ARG A 29 10.52 -10.03 -1.05
N LEU A 30 9.78 -8.92 -0.88
CA LEU A 30 8.95 -8.70 0.30
C LEU A 30 7.78 -9.68 0.36
N GLY A 31 7.08 -9.91 -0.76
CA GLY A 31 5.97 -10.87 -0.84
C GLY A 31 6.39 -12.29 -0.47
N ARG A 32 7.57 -12.73 -0.92
CA ARG A 32 8.12 -14.03 -0.50
C ARG A 32 8.35 -14.10 1.01
N ILE A 33 9.02 -13.09 1.58
CA ILE A 33 9.35 -13.05 3.02
C ILE A 33 8.08 -12.96 3.88
N ILE A 34 7.04 -12.25 3.41
CA ILE A 34 5.74 -12.16 4.09
C ILE A 34 5.11 -13.56 4.19
N GLN A 35 5.08 -14.32 3.09
CA GLN A 35 4.57 -15.70 3.09
C GLN A 35 5.46 -16.65 3.92
N ASP A 36 6.79 -16.48 3.90
CA ASP A 36 7.74 -17.24 4.75
C ASP A 36 7.47 -17.08 6.25
N LEU A 37 6.90 -15.95 6.64
CA LEU A 37 6.60 -15.61 8.03
C LEU A 37 5.15 -15.92 8.39
N ASP A 38 4.49 -16.81 7.63
CA ASP A 38 3.12 -17.28 7.85
C ASP A 38 2.06 -16.16 7.93
N PHE A 39 2.30 -15.03 7.26
CA PHE A 39 1.21 -14.10 6.97
C PHE A 39 0.35 -14.67 5.85
N TRP A 40 -0.97 -14.46 5.96
CA TRP A 40 -1.90 -14.86 4.92
C TRP A 40 -2.18 -13.69 3.97
N MET A 41 -1.76 -13.81 2.71
CA MET A 41 -2.00 -12.77 1.71
C MET A 41 -3.49 -12.69 1.37
N LEU A 42 -4.07 -11.48 1.49
CA LEU A 42 -5.46 -11.21 1.17
C LEU A 42 -5.60 -10.67 -0.24
N ASN A 43 -4.87 -9.59 -0.54
CA ASN A 43 -4.78 -9.00 -1.87
C ASN A 43 -3.41 -8.37 -2.09
N ASP A 44 -2.93 -8.42 -3.33
CA ASP A 44 -2.10 -7.37 -3.85
C ASP A 44 -2.98 -6.25 -4.42
N VAL A 45 -2.59 -5.01 -4.18
CA VAL A 45 -3.31 -3.81 -4.64
C VAL A 45 -2.35 -2.95 -5.45
N VAL A 46 -2.77 -2.60 -6.67
CA VAL A 46 -1.99 -1.76 -7.58
C VAL A 46 -2.40 -0.31 -7.39
N TRP A 47 -1.49 0.52 -6.87
CA TRP A 47 -1.66 1.96 -6.91
C TRP A 47 -1.24 2.48 -8.29
N ARG A 48 -2.24 2.79 -9.13
CA ARG A 48 -2.08 3.44 -10.43
C ARG A 48 -1.96 4.95 -10.23
N LYS A 49 -0.82 5.51 -10.63
CA LYS A 49 -0.50 6.94 -10.51
C LYS A 49 -1.17 7.68 -11.66
N THR A 50 -2.02 8.67 -11.36
CA THR A 50 -2.67 9.49 -12.41
C THR A 50 -1.70 10.46 -13.09
N ASN A 51 -0.66 10.89 -12.38
CA ASN A 51 0.35 11.85 -12.84
C ASN A 51 1.79 11.31 -12.61
N PRO A 52 2.17 10.18 -13.23
CA PRO A 52 3.50 9.61 -13.06
C PRO A 52 4.57 10.46 -13.74
N MET A 53 5.79 10.42 -13.22
CA MET A 53 6.93 11.05 -13.88
C MET A 53 7.23 10.32 -15.20
N PRO A 54 7.31 11.02 -16.35
CA PRO A 54 7.59 10.40 -17.64
C PRO A 54 8.96 9.71 -17.69
N ASN A 55 9.08 8.68 -18.54
CA ASN A 55 10.37 8.10 -18.87
C ASN A 55 11.07 8.90 -19.98
N PHE A 56 12.06 9.70 -19.62
CA PHE A 56 12.78 10.57 -20.57
C PHE A 56 13.82 9.85 -21.43
N ARG A 57 14.25 8.63 -21.05
CA ARG A 57 15.32 7.90 -21.76
C ARG A 57 14.79 6.95 -22.83
N GLY A 58 13.47 6.70 -22.89
CA GLY A 58 12.84 5.87 -23.92
C GLY A 58 13.26 4.39 -23.93
N ARG A 59 13.89 3.89 -22.86
CA ARG A 59 14.42 2.51 -22.81
C ARG A 59 13.49 1.49 -22.14
N ARG A 60 12.47 1.97 -21.42
CA ARG A 60 11.54 1.17 -20.61
C ARG A 60 10.19 1.86 -20.58
N PHE A 61 9.14 1.12 -20.19
CA PHE A 61 7.85 1.72 -19.87
C PHE A 61 7.97 2.74 -18.72
N THR A 62 7.02 3.68 -18.66
CA THR A 62 6.90 4.63 -17.55
C THR A 62 6.47 3.89 -16.29
N ASN A 63 7.17 4.12 -15.18
CA ASN A 63 6.82 3.54 -13.87
C ASN A 63 5.57 4.24 -13.31
N ALA A 64 4.40 3.83 -13.80
CA ALA A 64 3.11 4.43 -13.50
C ALA A 64 2.34 3.76 -12.35
N HIS A 65 2.94 2.79 -11.66
CA HIS A 65 2.31 2.17 -10.50
C HIS A 65 3.30 1.74 -9.41
N GLU A 66 2.78 1.45 -8.23
CA GLU A 66 3.42 0.70 -7.15
C GLU A 66 2.46 -0.39 -6.67
N THR A 67 2.99 -1.43 -6.03
CA THR A 67 2.20 -2.56 -5.53
C THR A 67 2.20 -2.54 -4.01
N LEU A 68 1.02 -2.66 -3.43
CA LEU A 68 0.79 -2.89 -2.01
C LEU A 68 0.45 -4.36 -1.81
N ILE A 69 0.90 -4.95 -0.71
CA ILE A 69 0.49 -6.26 -0.22
C ILE A 69 -0.29 -6.02 1.05
N TRP A 70 -1.52 -6.54 1.10
CA TRP A 70 -2.33 -6.64 2.30
C TRP A 70 -2.36 -8.08 2.77
N ALA A 71 -1.93 -8.31 4.01
CA ALA A 71 -1.85 -9.65 4.56
C ALA A 71 -2.36 -9.69 6.01
N ALA A 72 -3.17 -10.70 6.33
CA ALA A 72 -3.57 -10.98 7.70
C ALA A 72 -2.45 -11.69 8.47
N ARG A 73 -2.47 -11.60 9.81
CA ARG A 73 -1.45 -12.26 10.64
C ARG A 73 -1.40 -13.76 10.40
N SER A 74 -2.51 -14.48 10.23
CA SER A 74 -2.51 -15.87 9.79
C SER A 74 -3.75 -16.17 8.96
N GLN A 75 -3.89 -17.40 8.46
CA GLN A 75 -5.06 -17.82 7.68
C GLN A 75 -6.35 -17.80 8.52
N GLU A 76 -6.23 -17.99 9.83
CA GLU A 76 -7.33 -18.01 10.79
C GLU A 76 -7.70 -16.62 11.31
N SER A 77 -6.90 -15.59 11.02
CA SER A 77 -7.13 -14.21 11.48
C SER A 77 -8.45 -13.65 10.97
N ARG A 78 -9.25 -13.11 11.88
CA ARG A 78 -10.48 -12.36 11.59
C ARG A 78 -10.16 -10.88 11.32
N HIS A 79 -9.35 -10.65 10.30
CA HIS A 79 -8.91 -9.32 9.91
C HIS A 79 -10.08 -8.36 9.65
N THR A 80 -9.88 -7.09 9.97
CA THR A 80 -10.86 -6.04 9.67
C THR A 80 -10.89 -5.76 8.17
N PHE A 81 -12.09 -5.79 7.60
CA PHE A 81 -12.36 -5.27 6.26
C PHE A 81 -13.71 -4.56 6.21
N ASN A 82 -13.67 -3.24 6.09
CA ASN A 82 -14.87 -2.39 6.06
C ASN A 82 -15.47 -2.38 4.65
N TYR A 83 -16.02 -3.52 4.24
CA TYR A 83 -16.54 -3.74 2.88
C TYR A 83 -17.56 -2.67 2.43
N GLU A 84 -18.56 -2.37 3.25
CA GLU A 84 -19.58 -1.38 2.92
C GLU A 84 -18.99 0.04 2.77
N ALA A 85 -18.02 0.41 3.60
CA ALA A 85 -17.33 1.70 3.46
C ALA A 85 -16.52 1.77 2.17
N MET A 86 -15.87 0.68 1.79
CA MET A 86 -15.11 0.59 0.55
C MET A 86 -16.00 0.57 -0.70
N LYS A 87 -17.18 -0.03 -0.61
CA LYS A 87 -18.21 -0.03 -1.65
C LYS A 87 -18.79 1.38 -1.83
N ALA A 88 -19.16 2.05 -0.74
CA ALA A 88 -19.65 3.43 -0.78
C ALA A 88 -18.61 4.41 -1.36
N LEU A 89 -17.32 4.21 -1.06
CA LEU A 89 -16.22 5.01 -1.63
C LEU A 89 -16.07 4.83 -3.15
N ASN A 90 -16.65 3.78 -3.73
CA ASN A 90 -16.52 3.40 -5.13
C ASN A 90 -17.90 3.36 -5.80
N ASP A 91 -18.72 4.40 -5.55
CA ASP A 91 -20.03 4.63 -6.18
C ASP A 91 -21.00 3.44 -6.03
N ASP A 92 -21.05 2.87 -4.82
CA ASP A 92 -21.85 1.69 -4.46
C ASP A 92 -21.50 0.42 -5.26
N VAL A 93 -20.34 0.39 -5.90
CA VAL A 93 -19.75 -0.79 -6.56
C VAL A 93 -18.58 -1.31 -5.73
N GLN A 94 -18.41 -2.63 -5.69
CA GLN A 94 -17.30 -3.25 -4.96
C GLN A 94 -15.94 -2.65 -5.38
N MET A 95 -15.17 -2.18 -4.38
CA MET A 95 -13.82 -1.66 -4.59
C MET A 95 -12.92 -2.73 -5.22
N ARG A 96 -12.18 -2.32 -6.24
CA ARG A 96 -11.24 -3.19 -6.97
C ARG A 96 -9.84 -3.13 -6.37
N SER A 97 -8.98 -4.06 -6.78
CA SER A 97 -7.56 -4.07 -6.40
C SER A 97 -6.70 -3.06 -7.17
N ASP A 98 -7.26 -2.33 -8.14
CA ASP A 98 -6.55 -1.28 -8.88
C ASP A 98 -7.04 0.12 -8.48
N TRP A 99 -6.20 0.83 -7.72
CA TRP A 99 -6.53 2.14 -7.15
C TRP A 99 -5.89 3.26 -7.94
N GLU A 100 -6.71 4.08 -8.58
CA GLU A 100 -6.27 5.26 -9.30
C GLU A 100 -6.22 6.48 -8.37
N LEU A 101 -5.00 6.97 -8.08
CA LEU A 101 -4.75 8.08 -7.15
C LEU A 101 -3.55 8.93 -7.61
N PRO A 102 -3.56 10.26 -7.40
CA PRO A 102 -2.43 11.12 -7.73
C PRO A 102 -1.23 10.89 -6.80
N ILE A 103 -0.04 11.30 -7.27
CA ILE A 103 1.16 11.37 -6.42
C ILE A 103 1.11 12.58 -5.47
N CYS A 104 1.78 12.45 -4.32
CA CYS A 104 1.92 13.52 -3.33
C CYS A 104 2.62 14.75 -3.94
N THR A 105 1.85 15.82 -4.13
CA THR A 105 2.24 17.07 -4.81
C THR A 105 1.53 18.27 -4.16
N GLY A 106 1.77 19.49 -4.66
CA GLY A 106 1.12 20.69 -4.13
C GLY A 106 1.48 20.98 -2.67
N ALA A 107 0.48 21.41 -1.90
CA ALA A 107 0.62 21.78 -0.48
C ALA A 107 0.88 20.58 0.44
N GLU A 108 0.37 19.40 0.07
CA GLU A 108 0.60 18.13 0.80
C GLU A 108 2.09 17.75 0.82
N ARG A 109 2.84 18.16 -0.22
CA ARG A 109 4.25 17.81 -0.36
C ARG A 109 5.11 18.67 0.57
N LEU A 110 5.59 18.07 1.65
CA LEU A 110 6.39 18.75 2.66
C LEU A 110 7.68 19.32 2.08
N LYS A 111 8.02 20.54 2.50
CA LYS A 111 9.23 21.24 2.09
C LYS A 111 10.02 21.76 3.28
N THR A 112 11.34 21.68 3.17
CA THR A 112 12.32 22.28 4.08
C THR A 112 13.24 23.14 3.23
N ASP A 113 13.38 24.42 3.57
CA ASP A 113 14.19 25.40 2.80
C ASP A 113 13.86 25.43 1.30
N GLY A 114 12.56 25.35 0.97
CA GLY A 114 12.05 25.35 -0.40
C GLY A 114 12.27 24.04 -1.18
N ARG A 115 12.96 23.04 -0.60
CA ARG A 115 13.22 21.73 -1.21
C ARG A 115 12.30 20.65 -0.64
N LYS A 116 12.08 19.57 -1.39
CA LYS A 116 11.29 18.42 -0.93
C LYS A 116 11.92 17.84 0.33
N ALA A 117 11.15 17.75 1.42
CA ALA A 117 11.63 17.24 2.70
C ALA A 117 11.93 15.73 2.64
N HIS A 118 11.12 14.96 1.90
CA HIS A 118 11.31 13.52 1.74
C HIS A 118 11.19 13.07 0.27
N PRO A 119 12.10 12.22 -0.24
CA PRO A 119 12.09 11.80 -1.63
C PRO A 119 10.89 10.90 -1.98
N THR A 120 10.42 10.09 -1.02
CA THR A 120 9.42 9.03 -1.25
C THR A 120 8.15 9.21 -0.42
N GLN A 121 7.80 10.45 -0.03
CA GLN A 121 6.53 10.76 0.63
C GLN A 121 5.35 10.18 -0.18
N LYS A 122 4.46 9.46 0.50
CA LYS A 122 3.25 8.84 -0.07
C LYS A 122 2.05 9.79 0.07
N PRO A 123 1.09 9.73 -0.87
CA PRO A 123 -0.09 10.58 -0.80
C PRO A 123 -1.00 10.21 0.37
N GLU A 124 -1.54 11.20 1.07
CA GLU A 124 -2.48 10.99 2.19
C GLU A 124 -3.71 10.20 1.78
N SER A 125 -4.21 10.41 0.55
CA SER A 125 -5.36 9.69 0.01
C SER A 125 -5.16 8.17 -0.06
N LEU A 126 -3.94 7.71 -0.30
CA LEU A 126 -3.60 6.29 -0.29
C LEU A 126 -3.68 5.71 1.13
N LEU A 127 -3.13 6.43 2.11
CA LEU A 127 -3.15 6.02 3.51
C LEU A 127 -4.56 6.08 4.10
N ALA A 128 -5.33 7.13 3.78
CA ALA A 128 -6.72 7.26 4.18
C ALA A 128 -7.55 6.05 3.71
N ARG A 129 -7.32 5.58 2.47
CA ARG A 129 -7.99 4.40 1.93
C ARG A 129 -7.57 3.12 2.64
N VAL A 130 -6.28 2.94 2.93
CA VAL A 130 -5.76 1.80 3.71
C VAL A 130 -6.39 1.76 5.11
N LEU A 131 -6.41 2.90 5.80
CA LEU A 131 -6.98 3.00 7.15
C LEU A 131 -8.49 2.74 7.13
N LEU A 132 -9.22 3.36 6.21
CA LEU A 132 -10.66 3.15 6.07
C LEU A 132 -10.98 1.69 5.75
N ALA A 133 -10.18 1.02 4.92
CA ALA A 133 -10.42 -0.37 4.53
C ALA A 133 -10.22 -1.35 5.67
N SER A 134 -9.17 -1.18 6.49
CA SER A 134 -8.67 -2.26 7.35
C SER A 134 -8.45 -1.87 8.81
N THR A 135 -9.10 -0.82 9.32
CA THR A 135 -9.03 -0.44 10.74
C THR A 135 -10.41 -0.12 11.31
N ASN A 136 -10.54 -0.28 12.63
CA ASN A 136 -11.71 0.14 13.40
C ASN A 136 -11.37 1.42 14.18
N ARG A 137 -12.39 2.20 14.54
CA ARG A 137 -12.27 3.27 15.54
C ARG A 137 -12.20 2.69 16.95
#